data_AF-A0A2W2BVB6-F1
#
_entry.id   AF-A0A2W2BVB6-F1
#
_cell.length_a   1.000
_cell.length_b   1.000
_cell.length_c   1.000
_cell.angle_alpha   90.00
_cell.angle_beta   90.00
_cell.angle_gamma   90.00
#
_symmetry.space_group_name_H-M   'P 1'
#
loop_
_entity.id
_entity.type
_entity.pdbx_description
1 polymer ?
#
loop_
_entity_poly.entity_id
_entity_poly.type
_entity_poly.pdbx_seq_one_letter_code
_entity_poly.pdbx_strand_id
1 'polypeptide(L)' 'ITSVWVLLSGVAPELDEWARFFALGAGKRAAAEAGIPRVVTAREADDLLRAAEQFVTVVETALGVVHQPSLDGLAA' A
#
# COMPACT_ATOMS: atom_id res chain seq x y z
N ILE A 1 2.63 -19.59 -4.11
CA ILE A 1 3.26 -18.43 -3.41
C ILE A 1 2.24 -17.89 -2.43
N THR A 2 2.57 -17.80 -1.14
CA THR A 2 1.71 -17.18 -0.13
C THR A 2 1.78 -15.66 -0.27
N SER A 3 0.64 -14.98 -0.24
CA SER A 3 0.57 -13.52 -0.31
C SER A 3 1.35 -12.89 0.84
N VAL A 4 2.18 -11.89 0.55
CA VAL A 4 2.92 -11.13 1.58
C VAL A 4 1.97 -10.54 2.64
N TRP A 5 0.76 -10.16 2.24
CA TRP A 5 -0.25 -9.62 3.16
C TRP A 5 -0.79 -10.68 4.13
N VAL A 6 -0.91 -11.94 3.69
CA VAL A 6 -1.29 -13.05 4.58
C VAL A 6 -0.19 -13.33 5.60
N LEU A 7 1.07 -13.24 5.19
CA LEU A 7 2.20 -13.38 6.10
C LEU A 7 2.23 -12.22 7.11
N LEU A 8 2.03 -10.98 6.65
CA LEU A 8 2.06 -9.78 7.49
C LEU A 8 1.05 -9.85 8.63
N SER A 9 -0.20 -10.24 8.36
CA SER A 9 -1.23 -10.45 9.39
C SER A 9 -0.82 -11.46 10.47
N GLY A 10 0.02 -12.44 10.12
CA GLY A 10 0.50 -13.44 11.07
C GLY A 10 1.70 -13.00 11.90
N VAL A 11 2.61 -12.21 11.32
CA VAL A 11 3.87 -11.81 11.99
C VAL A 11 3.82 -10.44 12.65
N ALA A 12 2.93 -9.55 12.19
CA ALA A 12 2.72 -8.20 12.70
C ALA A 12 1.21 -7.91 12.76
N PRO A 13 0.47 -8.50 13.72
CA PRO A 13 -0.99 -8.37 13.82
C PRO A 13 -1.46 -6.92 14.03
N GLU A 14 -0.62 -6.04 14.55
CA GLU A 14 -0.86 -4.60 14.62
C GLU A 14 -1.00 -3.93 13.23
N LEU A 15 -0.57 -4.61 12.16
CA LEU A 15 -0.72 -4.18 10.77
C LEU A 15 -1.82 -4.94 10.02
N ASP A 16 -2.66 -5.74 10.69
CA ASP A 16 -3.67 -6.58 10.03
C ASP A 16 -4.68 -5.77 9.20
N GLU A 17 -5.09 -4.60 9.70
CA GLU A 17 -6.01 -3.73 8.97
C GLU A 17 -5.42 -3.29 7.61
N TRP A 18 -4.15 -2.89 7.62
CA TRP A 18 -3.42 -2.54 6.41
C TRP A 18 -3.22 -3.75 5.50
N ALA A 19 -2.84 -4.90 6.05
CA ALA A 19 -2.68 -6.14 5.30
C ALA A 19 -3.97 -6.53 4.56
N ARG A 20 -5.11 -6.47 5.24
CA ARG A 20 -6.43 -6.74 4.65
C ARG A 20 -6.79 -5.72 3.58
N PHE A 21 -6.55 -4.43 3.83
CA PHE A 21 -6.82 -3.36 2.88
C PHE A 21 -6.08 -3.59 1.56
N PHE A 22 -4.76 -3.82 1.60
CA PHE A 22 -3.97 -4.05 0.38
C PHE A 22 -4.25 -5.40 -0.29
N ALA A 23 -4.60 -6.44 0.48
CA ALA A 23 -5.01 -7.72 -0.07
C ALA A 23 -6.31 -7.58 -0.90
N LEU A 24 -7.29 -6.81 -0.43
CA LEU A 24 -8.53 -6.52 -1.16
C LEU A 24 -8.27 -5.74 -2.46
N GLY A 25 -7.31 -4.81 -2.45
CA GLY A 25 -6.92 -4.02 -3.63
C GLY A 25 -6.05 -4.76 -4.65
N ALA A 26 -5.43 -5.88 -4.26
CA ALA A 26 -4.43 -6.57 -5.08
C ALA A 26 -4.96 -7.05 -6.44
N GLY A 27 -6.23 -7.51 -6.50
CA GLY A 27 -6.86 -7.94 -7.76
C GLY A 27 -7.07 -6.79 -8.74
N LYS A 28 -7.52 -5.62 -8.25
CA LYS A 28 -7.67 -4.41 -9.07
C LYS A 28 -6.31 -3.93 -9.59
N ARG A 29 -5.27 -3.93 -8.75
CA ARG A 29 -3.90 -3.58 -9.14
C ARG A 29 -3.38 -4.52 -10.24
N ALA A 30 -3.53 -5.83 -10.07
CA ALA A 30 -3.08 -6.81 -11.08
C ALA A 30 -3.78 -6.62 -12.43
N ALA A 31 -5.08 -6.34 -12.42
CA ALA A 31 -5.84 -6.04 -13.63
C ALA A 31 -5.39 -4.73 -14.30
N ALA A 32 -5.08 -3.68 -13.51
CA ALA A 32 -4.51 -2.44 -14.02
C ALA A 32 -3.11 -2.64 -14.62
N GLU A 33 -2.24 -3.43 -13.98
CA GLU A 33 -0.90 -3.79 -14.46
C GLU A 33 -0.93 -4.60 -15.76
N ALA A 34 -1.98 -5.40 -15.96
CA ALA A 34 -2.24 -6.11 -17.21
C ALA A 34 -2.78 -5.20 -18.33
N GLY A 35 -2.96 -3.89 -18.09
CA GLY A 35 -3.43 -2.93 -19.07
C GLY A 35 -4.93 -2.96 -19.32
N ILE A 36 -5.72 -3.56 -18.42
CA ILE A 36 -7.18 -3.60 -18.56
C ILE A 36 -7.74 -2.18 -18.33
N PRO A 37 -8.38 -1.56 -19.35
CA PRO A 37 -8.84 -0.19 -19.24
C PRO A 37 -10.01 -0.06 -18.26
N ARG A 38 -10.10 1.08 -17.57
CA ARG A 38 -11.23 1.48 -16.70
C ARG A 38 -11.49 0.56 -15.49
N VAL A 39 -10.51 -0.25 -15.09
CA VAL A 39 -10.57 -1.06 -13.86
C VAL A 39 -10.37 -0.24 -12.58
N VAL A 40 -9.70 0.90 -12.68
CA VAL A 40 -9.48 1.85 -11.59
C VAL A 40 -9.74 3.27 -12.11
N THR A 41 -10.39 4.09 -11.30
CA THR A 41 -10.54 5.53 -11.54
C THR A 41 -9.32 6.30 -11.02
N ALA A 42 -9.10 7.52 -11.52
CA ALA A 42 -8.02 8.37 -10.99
C ALA A 42 -8.15 8.61 -9.47
N ARG A 43 -9.38 8.84 -9.00
CA ARG A 43 -9.68 9.03 -7.56
C ARG A 43 -9.30 7.81 -6.71
N GLU A 44 -9.62 6.60 -7.17
CA GLU A 44 -9.26 5.35 -6.50
C GLU A 44 -7.75 5.14 -6.49
N ALA A 45 -7.05 5.51 -7.57
CA ALA A 45 -5.59 5.46 -7.62
C ALA A 45 -4.96 6.44 -6.61
N ASP A 46 -5.46 7.68 -6.54
CA ASP A 46 -4.98 8.68 -5.58
C ASP A 46 -5.25 8.26 -4.12
N ASP A 47 -6.39 7.61 -3.84
CA ASP A 47 -6.67 7.03 -2.52
C ASP A 47 -5.70 5.91 -2.17
N LEU A 48 -5.43 5.03 -3.12
CA LEU A 48 -4.49 3.93 -2.91
C LEU A 48 -3.07 4.45 -2.66
N LEU A 49 -2.65 5.48 -3.40
CA LEU A 49 -1.35 6.12 -3.21
C LEU A 49 -1.23 6.73 -1.80
N ARG A 50 -2.21 7.54 -1.39
CA ARG A 50 -2.23 8.13 -0.03
C ARG A 50 -2.25 7.07 1.07
N ALA A 51 -3.00 5.99 0.87
CA ALA A 51 -3.02 4.87 1.80
C ALA A 51 -1.65 4.17 1.89
N ALA A 52 -0.96 3.99 0.75
CA ALA A 52 0.39 3.42 0.71
C ALA A 52 1.42 4.30 1.42
N GLU A 53 1.38 5.61 1.21
CA GLU A 53 2.24 6.57 1.91
C GLU A 53 2.03 6.51 3.43
N GLN A 54 0.77 6.52 3.86
CA GLN A 54 0.45 6.41 5.29
C GLN A 54 0.92 5.08 5.89
N PHE A 55 0.77 3.97 5.16
CA PHE A 55 1.25 2.67 5.59
C PHE A 55 2.76 2.64 5.77
N VAL A 56 3.53 3.25 4.85
CA VAL A 56 4.99 3.35 4.99
C VAL A 56 5.37 4.08 6.28
N THR A 57 4.73 5.22 6.56
CA THR A 57 4.96 5.98 7.81
C THR A 57 4.65 5.14 9.06
N VAL A 58 3.59 4.33 9.04
CA VAL A 58 3.25 3.41 10.12
C VAL A 58 4.34 2.34 10.31
N VAL A 59 4.80 1.73 9.22
CA VAL A 59 5.86 0.71 9.25
C VAL A 59 7.17 1.29 9.76
N GLU A 60 7.55 2.48 9.30
CA GLU A 60 8.78 3.14 9.75
C GLU A 60 8.74 3.47 11.24
N THR A 61 7.58 3.95 11.72
CA THR A 61 7.35 4.20 13.15
C THR A 61 7.49 2.90 13.95
N ALA A 62 6.89 1.80 13.47
CA ALA A 62 6.99 0.49 14.12
C ALA A 62 8.43 -0.05 14.15
N LEU A 63 9.23 0.24 13.13
CA LEU A 63 10.64 -0.15 13.03
C LEU A 63 11.60 0.82 13.75
N GLY A 64 11.11 1.96 14.24
CA GLY A 64 11.94 3.00 14.86
C GLY A 64 12.89 3.70 13.89
N VAL A 65 12.57 3.71 12.59
CA VAL A 65 13.36 4.41 11.55
C VAL A 65 12.74 5.77 11.24
N VAL A 66 13.58 6.74 10.85
CA VAL A 66 13.10 8.08 10.48
C VAL A 66 12.48 8.02 9.08
N HIS A 67 11.24 8.48 8.93
CA HIS A 67 10.56 8.60 7.63
C HIS A 67 11.39 9.46 6.67
N GLN A 68 11.66 8.93 5.47
CA GLN A 68 12.21 9.72 4.37
C GLN A 68 11.07 10.09 3.42
N PRO A 69 10.78 11.39 3.22
CA PRO A 69 9.74 11.80 2.29
C PRO A 69 10.06 11.33 0.87
N SER A 70 9.02 10.99 0.10
CA SER A 70 9.16 10.64 -1.31
C SER A 70 9.82 11.78 -2.09
N LEU A 71 10.67 11.43 -3.07
CA LEU A 71 11.49 12.38 -3.84
C LEU A 71 10.66 13.49 -4.50
N ASP A 72 9.39 13.23 -4.81
CA ASP A 72 8.47 14.21 -5.40
C ASP A 72 8.15 15.39 -4.46
N GLY A 73 8.29 15.21 -3.14
CA GLY A 73 8.10 16.27 -2.15
C GLY A 73 9.22 17.31 -2.06
N LEU A 74 10.38 17.05 -2.70
CA LEU A 74 11.50 18.00 -2.78
C LEU A 74 11.48 18.86 -4.05
N ALA A 75 10.59 18.56 -4.99
CA ALA A 75 10.50 19.23 -6.30
C ALA A 75 9.41 20.32 -6.38
N ALA A 76 8.72 20.63 -5.27
CA ALA A 76 7.67 21.65 -5.18
C ALA A 76 8.15 22.92 -4.46
#